data_AF-A0A857DJE5-F1
#
_entry.id   AF-A0A857DJE5-F1
#
_cell.length_a   1.000
_cell.length_b   1.000
_cell.length_c   1.000
_cell.angle_alpha   90.00
_cell.angle_beta   90.00
_cell.angle_gamma   90.00
#
_symmetry.space_group_name_H-M   'P 1'
#
loop_
_entity.id
_entity.type
_entity.pdbx_description
1 polymer ?
#
loop_
_entity_poly.entity_id
_entity_poly.type
_entity_poly.pdbx_seq_one_letter_code
_entity_poly.pdbx_strand_id
1 'polypeptide(L)'
;MKYDKPTLAMFMGALSTIPYEIVTRILMTFGFAKYSVYQLTSFMITLDRPNAILGAIYSIILGCVLSLVFYYALKFLNHDYFIVKSIGISLLNWLTLEVIFMWLIEGRNFIPPRPINDYYSEMIGSIVFGITLGLLFRYYLFKGYKKSTS
;
A
#
# COMPACT_ATOMS: atom_id res chain seq x y z
N MET A 1 -22.25 -0.85 -18.59
CA MET A 1 -21.69 0.33 -17.90
C MET A 1 -20.21 0.47 -18.28
N LYS A 2 -19.80 1.58 -18.91
CA LYS A 2 -18.37 1.90 -19.06
C LYS A 2 -17.87 2.30 -17.68
N TYR A 3 -17.01 1.51 -17.06
CA TYR A 3 -16.37 1.90 -15.80
C TYR A 3 -15.52 3.15 -16.03
N ASP A 4 -15.67 4.14 -15.17
CA ASP A 4 -14.80 5.31 -15.18
C ASP A 4 -13.38 4.88 -14.74
N LYS A 5 -12.35 5.27 -15.50
CA LYS A 5 -10.96 4.80 -15.30
C LYS A 5 -10.39 5.14 -13.91
N PRO A 6 -10.65 6.32 -13.32
CA PRO A 6 -10.26 6.63 -11.94
C PRO A 6 -10.92 5.71 -10.91
N THR A 7 -12.22 5.41 -11.07
CA THR A 7 -12.94 4.47 -10.18
C THR A 7 -12.34 3.07 -10.25
N LEU A 8 -11.99 2.63 -11.47
CA LEU A 8 -11.31 1.35 -11.68
C LEU A 8 -9.91 1.34 -11.03
N ALA A 9 -9.16 2.43 -11.11
CA ALA A 9 -7.86 2.58 -10.46
C ALA A 9 -7.98 2.47 -8.93
N MET A 10 -8.96 3.16 -8.32
CA MET A 10 -9.23 3.09 -6.88
C MET A 10 -9.54 1.65 -6.44
N PHE A 11 -10.38 0.95 -7.19
CA PHE A 11 -10.73 -0.44 -6.90
C PHE A 11 -9.50 -1.38 -6.95
N MET A 12 -8.58 -1.15 -7.89
CA MET A 12 -7.32 -1.90 -7.94
C MET A 12 -6.42 -1.60 -6.74
N GLY A 13 -6.41 -0.36 -6.26
CA GLY A 13 -5.75 0.02 -5.00
C GLY A 13 -6.31 -0.73 -3.80
N ALA A 14 -7.64 -0.75 -3.66
CA ALA A 14 -8.32 -1.50 -2.62
C ALA A 14 -7.98 -3.01 -2.66
N LEU A 15 -8.00 -3.62 -3.84
CA LEU A 15 -7.65 -5.04 -3.98
C LEU A 15 -6.18 -5.32 -3.65
N SER A 16 -5.29 -4.37 -3.93
CA SER A 16 -3.86 -4.53 -3.66
C SER A 16 -3.52 -4.57 -2.17
N THR A 17 -4.42 -4.15 -1.29
CA THR A 17 -4.22 -4.28 0.17
C THR A 17 -4.35 -5.73 0.63
N ILE A 18 -5.05 -6.59 -0.11
CA ILE A 18 -5.27 -7.98 0.28
C ILE A 18 -3.95 -8.78 0.24
N PRO A 19 -3.16 -8.81 -0.86
CA PRO A 19 -1.86 -9.48 -0.85
C PRO A 19 -0.87 -8.87 0.15
N TYR A 20 -0.94 -7.56 0.37
CA TYR A 20 -0.15 -6.87 1.39
C TYR A 20 -0.44 -7.41 2.79
N GLU A 21 -1.71 -7.48 3.19
CA GLU A 21 -2.11 -8.07 4.48
C GLU A 21 -1.75 -9.55 4.57
N ILE A 22 -1.93 -10.33 3.51
CA ILE A 22 -1.58 -11.76 3.51
C ILE A 22 -0.09 -11.92 3.83
N VAL A 23 0.79 -11.17 3.16
CA VAL A 23 2.24 -11.29 3.37
C VAL A 23 2.63 -10.83 4.78
N THR A 24 2.11 -9.70 5.27
CA THR A 24 2.43 -9.23 6.62
C THR A 24 1.88 -10.15 7.71
N ARG A 25 0.70 -10.75 7.52
CA ARG A 25 0.18 -11.82 8.41
C ARG A 25 1.07 -13.05 8.42
N ILE A 26 1.58 -13.47 7.27
CA ILE A 26 2.51 -14.59 7.18
C ILE A 26 3.76 -14.27 8.01
N LEU A 27 4.38 -13.10 7.80
CA LEU A 27 5.56 -12.67 8.56
C LEU A 27 5.29 -12.58 10.06
N MET A 28 4.13 -12.06 10.45
CA MET A 28 3.68 -12.02 11.84
C MET A 28 3.53 -13.43 12.44
N THR A 29 2.93 -14.37 11.70
CA THR A 29 2.73 -15.76 12.14
C THR A 29 4.06 -16.49 12.37
N PHE A 30 5.08 -16.18 11.58
CA PHE A 30 6.43 -16.70 11.74
C PHE A 30 7.27 -15.95 12.81
N GLY A 31 6.69 -14.96 13.49
CA GLY A 31 7.37 -14.18 14.52
C GLY A 31 8.35 -13.12 14.01
N PHE A 32 8.35 -12.84 12.71
CA PHE A 32 9.15 -11.75 12.14
C PHE A 32 8.54 -10.37 12.38
N ALA A 33 7.24 -10.28 12.62
CA ALA A 33 6.56 -9.03 12.91
C ALA A 33 5.62 -9.19 14.11
N LYS A 34 5.44 -8.12 14.88
CA LYS A 34 4.48 -8.05 15.98
C LYS A 34 3.07 -7.74 15.50
N TYR A 35 2.95 -6.96 14.43
CA TYR A 35 1.68 -6.52 13.86
C TYR A 35 1.62 -6.82 12.36
N SER A 36 0.44 -7.20 11.87
CA SER A 36 0.14 -7.12 10.43
C SER A 36 -0.14 -5.69 9.99
N VAL A 37 -0.13 -5.41 8.69
CA VAL A 37 -0.41 -4.05 8.18
C VAL A 37 -1.79 -3.58 8.64
N TYR A 38 -2.82 -4.43 8.63
CA TYR A 38 -4.13 -4.01 9.10
C TYR A 38 -4.13 -3.68 10.59
N GLN A 39 -3.48 -4.49 11.43
CA GLN A 39 -3.36 -4.16 12.84
C GLN A 39 -2.60 -2.85 13.05
N LEU A 40 -1.49 -2.66 12.35
CA LEU A 40 -0.67 -1.47 12.48
C LEU A 40 -1.43 -0.22 12.04
N THR A 41 -2.07 -0.29 10.89
CA THR A 41 -2.83 0.80 10.29
C THR A 41 -3.98 1.25 11.19
N SER A 42 -4.57 0.33 11.97
CA SER A 42 -5.64 0.68 12.91
C SER A 42 -5.21 1.65 14.01
N PHE A 43 -3.93 1.65 14.40
CA PHE A 43 -3.40 2.58 15.42
C PHE A 43 -3.47 4.03 14.97
N MET A 44 -3.55 4.32 13.66
CA MET A 44 -3.81 5.68 13.17
C MET A 44 -5.15 6.25 13.65
N ILE A 45 -6.07 5.39 14.08
CA ILE A 45 -7.39 5.78 14.60
C ILE A 45 -7.51 5.45 16.08
N THR A 46 -7.12 4.23 16.48
CA THR A 46 -7.31 3.74 17.85
C THR A 46 -6.24 4.19 18.82
N LEU A 47 -5.08 4.64 18.31
CA LEU A 47 -3.88 5.05 19.05
C LEU A 47 -3.17 3.94 19.84
N ASP A 48 -3.89 3.04 20.51
CA ASP A 48 -3.30 2.05 21.43
C ASP A 48 -3.86 0.62 21.26
N ARG A 49 -4.91 0.43 20.46
CA ARG A 49 -5.62 -0.87 20.33
C ARG A 49 -5.58 -1.41 18.90
N PRO A 50 -4.89 -2.53 18.64
CA PRO A 50 -4.88 -3.12 17.31
C PRO A 50 -6.27 -3.70 16.97
N ASN A 51 -6.81 -3.32 15.82
CA ASN A 51 -8.08 -3.83 15.31
C ASN A 51 -7.98 -4.08 13.80
N ALA A 52 -7.93 -5.35 13.40
CA ALA A 52 -7.74 -5.73 11.99
C ALA A 52 -8.89 -5.28 11.08
N ILE A 53 -10.13 -5.20 11.56
CA ILE A 53 -11.27 -4.79 10.73
C ILE A 53 -11.20 -3.29 10.44
N LEU A 54 -10.99 -2.49 11.49
CA LEU A 54 -10.82 -1.04 11.34
C LEU A 54 -9.60 -0.72 10.47
N GLY A 55 -8.51 -1.45 10.71
CA GLY A 55 -7.31 -1.42 9.92
C GLY A 55 -7.52 -1.75 8.45
N ALA A 56 -8.32 -2.77 8.14
CA ALA A 56 -8.64 -3.14 6.77
C ALA A 56 -9.40 -2.02 6.05
N ILE A 57 -10.41 -1.43 6.71
CA ILE A 57 -11.18 -0.31 6.15
C ILE A 57 -10.26 0.86 5.83
N TYR A 58 -9.39 1.25 6.77
CA TYR A 58 -8.50 2.38 6.56
C TYR A 58 -7.41 2.06 5.53
N SER A 59 -6.88 0.84 5.51
CA SER A 59 -5.93 0.38 4.50
C SER A 59 -6.53 0.42 3.10
N ILE A 60 -7.79 0.02 2.94
CA ILE A 60 -8.54 0.11 1.68
C ILE A 60 -8.66 1.58 1.24
N ILE A 61 -8.99 2.48 2.16
CA ILE A 61 -9.08 3.93 1.86
C ILE A 61 -7.71 4.45 1.40
N LEU A 62 -6.64 4.14 2.13
CA LEU A 62 -5.28 4.52 1.74
C LEU A 62 -4.88 3.93 0.38
N GLY A 63 -5.20 2.67 0.13
CA GLY A 63 -4.95 1.99 -1.15
C GLY A 63 -5.70 2.66 -2.31
N CYS A 64 -6.96 3.04 -2.11
CA CYS A 64 -7.75 3.83 -3.06
C CYS A 64 -7.09 5.19 -3.36
N VAL A 65 -6.67 5.92 -2.32
CA VAL A 65 -6.02 7.24 -2.49
C VAL A 65 -4.69 7.09 -3.22
N LEU A 66 -3.83 6.16 -2.78
CA LEU A 66 -2.51 5.93 -3.37
C LEU A 66 -2.61 5.51 -4.84
N SER A 67 -3.52 4.59 -5.17
CA SER A 67 -3.73 4.15 -6.56
C SER A 67 -4.27 5.28 -7.45
N LEU A 68 -5.14 6.15 -6.92
CA LEU A 68 -5.63 7.31 -7.64
C LEU A 68 -4.51 8.33 -7.90
N VAL A 69 -3.68 8.62 -6.90
CA VAL A 69 -2.49 9.47 -7.04
C VAL A 69 -1.56 8.89 -8.11
N PHE A 70 -1.29 7.58 -8.05
CA PHE A 70 -0.45 6.91 -9.02
C PHE A 70 -1.04 6.97 -10.44
N TYR A 71 -2.36 6.77 -10.58
CA TYR A 71 -3.06 6.89 -11.86
C TYR A 71 -2.90 8.27 -12.50
N TYR A 72 -2.99 9.35 -11.71
CA TYR A 72 -2.76 10.70 -12.22
C TYR A 72 -1.27 11.00 -12.46
N ALA A 73 -0.36 10.47 -11.63
CA ALA A 73 1.07 10.58 -11.84
C ALA A 73 1.51 9.97 -13.19
N LEU A 74 0.86 8.88 -13.60
CA LEU A 74 1.06 8.25 -14.91
C LEU A 74 0.66 9.11 -16.12
N LYS A 75 -0.01 10.27 -15.92
CA LYS A 75 -0.20 11.25 -17.01
C LYS A 75 1.07 12.05 -17.30
N PHE A 76 1.94 12.22 -16.30
CA PHE A 76 3.22 12.94 -16.41
C PHE A 76 4.39 11.98 -16.63
N LEU A 77 4.25 10.74 -16.18
CA LEU A 77 5.24 9.69 -16.33
C LEU A 77 4.89 8.82 -17.54
N ASN A 78 5.87 8.50 -18.39
CA ASN A 78 5.66 7.53 -19.48
C ASN A 78 5.08 6.20 -18.95
N HIS A 79 4.37 5.47 -19.80
CA HIS A 79 3.74 4.20 -19.44
C HIS A 79 4.71 3.00 -19.36
N ASP A 80 6.02 3.22 -19.48
CA ASP A 80 7.02 2.16 -19.36
C ASP A 80 7.25 1.75 -17.89
N TYR A 81 7.65 0.49 -17.67
CA TYR A 81 8.04 -0.04 -16.35
C TYR A 81 6.99 0.17 -15.23
N PHE A 82 5.70 -0.04 -15.52
CA PHE A 82 4.59 0.13 -14.56
C PHE A 82 4.84 -0.50 -13.20
N ILE A 83 5.31 -1.75 -13.16
CA ILE A 83 5.54 -2.49 -11.92
C ILE A 83 6.60 -1.79 -11.07
N VAL A 84 7.74 -1.40 -11.67
CA VAL A 84 8.83 -0.72 -10.96
C VAL A 84 8.37 0.63 -10.42
N LYS A 85 7.64 1.42 -11.23
CA LYS A 85 7.08 2.70 -10.79
C LYS A 85 6.09 2.53 -9.65
N SER A 86 5.25 1.50 -9.72
CA SER A 86 4.27 1.21 -8.69
C SER A 86 4.91 0.73 -7.38
N ILE A 87 6.02 -0.02 -7.44
CA ILE A 87 6.83 -0.35 -6.26
C ILE A 87 7.43 0.93 -5.69
N GLY A 88 8.04 1.77 -6.52
CA GLY A 88 8.67 3.01 -6.08
C GLY A 88 7.70 3.96 -5.39
N ILE A 89 6.50 4.18 -5.94
CA ILE A 89 5.50 5.03 -5.31
C ILE A 89 4.92 4.40 -4.04
N SER A 90 4.79 3.07 -3.99
CA SER A 90 4.32 2.39 -2.78
C SER A 90 5.34 2.53 -1.66
N LEU A 91 6.63 2.32 -1.93
CA LEU A 91 7.71 2.48 -0.96
C LEU A 91 7.82 3.92 -0.46
N LEU A 92 7.69 4.90 -1.35
CA LEU A 92 7.68 6.32 -0.97
C LEU A 92 6.48 6.64 -0.07
N ASN A 93 5.30 6.12 -0.40
CA ASN A 93 4.10 6.30 0.41
C ASN A 93 4.24 5.62 1.78
N TRP A 94 4.75 4.39 1.81
CA TRP A 94 5.05 3.69 3.06
C TRP A 94 6.02 4.50 3.91
N LEU A 95 7.15 4.95 3.38
CA LEU A 95 8.11 5.76 4.12
C LEU A 95 7.48 7.05 4.67
N THR A 96 6.63 7.70 3.88
CA THR A 96 5.91 8.91 4.31
C THR A 96 4.95 8.60 5.46
N LEU A 97 4.16 7.54 5.33
CA LEU A 97 3.25 7.11 6.40
C LEU A 97 4.00 6.66 7.65
N GLU A 98 5.14 6.01 7.49
CA GLU A 98 6.01 5.55 8.57
C GLU A 98 6.54 6.74 9.37
N VAL A 99 7.05 7.78 8.70
CA VAL A 99 7.48 9.02 9.37
C VAL A 99 6.32 9.69 10.12
N ILE A 100 5.14 9.75 9.51
CA ILE A 100 3.93 10.30 10.15
C ILE A 100 3.55 9.47 11.38
N PHE A 101 3.56 8.15 11.25
CA PHE A 101 3.19 7.21 12.30
C PHE A 101 4.18 7.28 13.48
N MET A 102 5.48 7.26 13.18
CA MET A 102 6.54 7.43 14.17
C MET A 102 6.42 8.77 14.89
N TRP A 103 6.09 9.86 14.19
CA TRP A 103 5.98 11.17 14.81
C TRP A 103 4.71 11.35 15.66
N LEU A 104 3.56 10.88 15.16
CA LEU A 104 2.26 11.09 15.81
C LEU A 104 1.95 10.06 16.90
N ILE A 105 2.43 8.82 16.75
CA ILE A 105 2.02 7.70 17.61
C ILE A 105 3.17 7.24 18.49
N GLU A 106 4.26 6.76 17.89
CA GLU A 106 5.40 6.22 18.65
C GLU A 106 6.15 7.32 19.41
N GLY A 107 6.42 8.45 18.77
CA GLY A 107 7.13 9.59 19.36
C GLY A 107 6.33 10.30 20.46
N ARG A 108 5.01 10.08 20.51
CA ARG A 108 4.15 10.53 21.61
C ARG A 108 3.92 9.46 22.67
N ASN A 109 4.58 8.29 22.55
CA ASN A 109 4.47 7.16 23.46
C ASN A 109 3.05 6.60 23.62
N PHE A 110 2.20 6.69 22.58
CA PHE A 110 0.89 6.03 22.61
C PHE A 110 1.01 4.50 22.51
N ILE A 111 2.07 4.01 21.83
CA ILE A 111 2.49 2.61 21.82
C ILE A 111 3.99 2.51 22.11
N PRO A 112 4.47 1.37 22.64
CA PRO A 112 5.91 1.15 22.77
C PRO A 112 6.58 1.09 21.39
N PRO A 113 7.86 1.53 21.28
CA PRO A 113 8.62 1.43 20.04
C PRO A 113 8.60 0.01 19.49
N ARG A 114 8.35 -0.11 18.18
CA ARG A 114 8.28 -1.40 17.51
C ARG A 114 9.67 -1.97 17.26
N PRO A 115 9.82 -3.31 17.25
CA PRO A 115 11.07 -3.92 16.83
C PRO A 115 11.38 -3.58 15.38
N ILE A 116 12.67 -3.49 15.03
CA ILE A 116 13.10 -3.13 13.67
C ILE A 116 12.50 -4.04 12.58
N ASN A 117 12.20 -5.30 12.93
CA ASN A 117 11.62 -6.27 12.02
C ASN A 117 10.21 -5.89 11.54
N ASP A 118 9.44 -5.14 12.33
CA ASP A 118 8.12 -4.65 11.90
C ASP A 118 8.26 -3.71 10.70
N TYR A 119 9.25 -2.82 10.70
CA TYR A 119 9.51 -1.91 9.60
C TYR A 119 9.92 -2.66 8.32
N TYR A 120 10.73 -3.73 8.45
CA TYR A 120 11.08 -4.58 7.31
C TYR A 120 9.88 -5.36 6.78
N SER A 121 9.01 -5.85 7.67
CA SER A 121 7.76 -6.53 7.29
C SER A 121 6.85 -5.61 6.49
N GLU A 122 6.67 -4.37 6.94
CA GLU A 122 5.87 -3.37 6.24
C GLU A 122 6.51 -2.94 4.91
N MET A 123 7.83 -2.79 4.86
CA MET A 123 8.54 -2.51 3.61
C MET A 123 8.33 -3.63 2.58
N ILE A 124 8.46 -4.90 2.99
CA ILE A 124 8.20 -6.06 2.12
C ILE A 124 6.74 -6.05 1.66
N GLY A 125 5.81 -5.80 2.58
CA GLY A 125 4.40 -5.71 2.27
C GLY A 125 4.06 -4.59 1.29
N SER A 126 4.70 -3.42 1.42
CA SER A 126 4.59 -2.30 0.48
C SER A 126 5.11 -2.67 -0.91
N ILE A 127 6.21 -3.43 -1.00
CA ILE A 127 6.68 -3.96 -2.29
C ILE A 127 5.61 -4.86 -2.93
N VAL A 128 4.99 -5.75 -2.14
CA VAL A 128 3.92 -6.64 -2.61
C VAL A 128 2.68 -5.86 -3.05
N PHE A 129 2.30 -4.82 -2.31
CA PHE A 129 1.25 -3.89 -2.73
C PHE A 129 1.58 -3.26 -4.09
N GLY A 130 2.79 -2.72 -4.24
CA GLY A 130 3.24 -2.08 -5.48
C GLY A 130 3.30 -3.05 -6.67
N ILE A 131 3.76 -4.29 -6.45
CA ILE A 131 3.73 -5.34 -7.48
C ILE A 131 2.29 -5.62 -7.91
N THR A 132 1.39 -5.83 -6.95
CA THR A 132 -0.02 -6.15 -7.22
C THR A 132 -0.69 -5.02 -7.99
N LEU A 133 -0.54 -3.78 -7.53
CA LEU A 133 -1.12 -2.60 -8.16
C LEU A 133 -0.59 -2.41 -9.58
N GLY A 134 0.73 -2.53 -9.77
CA GLY A 134 1.38 -2.42 -11.08
C GLY A 134 0.91 -3.49 -12.06
N LEU A 135 0.72 -4.73 -11.60
CA LEU A 135 0.14 -5.81 -12.41
C LEU A 135 -1.31 -5.51 -12.79
N LEU A 136 -2.15 -5.11 -11.83
CA LEU A 136 -3.56 -4.78 -12.08
C LEU A 136 -3.70 -3.63 -13.09
N PHE A 137 -2.93 -2.55 -12.92
CA PHE A 137 -2.94 -1.42 -13.86
C PHE A 137 -2.53 -1.85 -15.26
N ARG A 138 -1.47 -2.66 -15.38
CA ARG A 138 -0.99 -3.17 -16.68
C ARG A 138 -2.04 -4.03 -17.38
N TYR A 139 -2.69 -4.95 -16.67
CA TYR A 139 -3.59 -5.92 -17.28
C TYR A 139 -4.99 -5.40 -17.58
N TYR A 140 -5.51 -4.50 -16.74
CA TYR A 140 -6.92 -4.10 -16.79
C TYR A 140 -7.12 -2.65 -17.21
N LEU A 141 -6.16 -1.76 -16.94
CA LEU A 141 -6.30 -0.33 -17.20
C LEU A 141 -5.57 0.13 -18.47
N PHE A 142 -4.40 -0.47 -18.74
CA PHE A 142 -3.53 -0.14 -19.88
C PHE A 142 -3.30 -1.33 -20.83
N LYS A 143 -4.24 -2.29 -20.87
CA LYS A 143 -4.18 -3.47 -21.75
C LYS A 143 -4.02 -3.02 -23.21
N GLY A 144 -2.83 -3.20 -23.79
CA GLY A 144 -2.56 -2.88 -25.19
C GLY A 144 -1.63 -1.68 -25.43
N TYR A 145 -0.98 -1.10 -24.41
CA TYR A 145 0.10 -0.14 -24.63
C TYR A 145 1.33 -0.85 -25.22
N LYS A 146 1.28 -1.20 -26.53
CA LYS A 146 2.44 -1.55 -27.33
C LYS A 146 3.23 -0.26 -27.52
N LYS A 147 4.51 -0.29 -27.15
CA LYS A 147 5.52 0.73 -27.43
C LYS A 147 5.39 1.15 -28.90
N SER A 148 4.81 2.32 -29.17
CA SER A 148 4.92 2.94 -30.48
C SER A 148 6.32 3.52 -30.55
N THR A 149 7.29 2.69 -30.93
CA THR A 149 8.60 3.16 -31.36
C THR A 149 8.39 3.90 -32.67
N SER A 150 8.32 5.24 -32.58
CA SER A 150 8.69 6.14 -33.67
C SER A 150 10.20 6.14 -33.86
#